data_AF-A0A7L1K7U4-F1
#
_entry.id   AF-A0A7L1K7U4-F1
#
_cell.length_a   1.000
_cell.length_b   1.000
_cell.length_c   1.000
_cell.angle_alpha   90.00
_cell.angle_beta   90.00
_cell.angle_gamma   90.00
#
_symmetry.space_group_name_H-M   'P 1'
#
loop_
_entity.id
_entity.type
_entity.pdbx_description
1 polymer ?
#
loop_
_entity_poly.entity_id
_entity_poly.type
_entity_poly.pdbx_seq_one_letter_code
_entity_poly.pdbx_strand_id
1 'polypeptide(L)'
;MASDGQVFVKFGRIVAKHCLDKRCSTELLCAAEQTHTISSQLSIVARVKAVTAASKSSSELLVSNAQNLIQAVLHVLKAAEAACIKGLQKPPSDSEEEEVAAFCTHWRKTLLWHRAKESLNSDRDELGLRKTQTRAEPTLTAMVQEQSPQTKYTPKHPKPIKGHTIMVSRL
;
A
#
# COMPACT_ATOMS: atom_id res chain seq x y z
N MET A 1 -9.69 7.30 10.58
CA MET A 1 -10.85 6.94 9.73
C MET A 1 -11.15 8.00 8.67
N ALA A 2 -11.82 9.12 8.96
CA ALA A 2 -12.00 10.21 7.97
C ALA A 2 -10.69 10.92 7.59
N SER A 3 -9.79 11.04 8.57
CA SER A 3 -8.42 11.55 8.39
C SER A 3 -7.60 10.73 7.39
N ASP A 4 -7.89 9.44 7.25
CA ASP A 4 -7.01 8.52 6.52
C ASP A 4 -7.25 8.67 5.01
N GLY A 5 -8.50 8.93 4.60
CA GLY A 5 -8.84 9.24 3.21
C GLY A 5 -8.18 10.53 2.70
N GLN A 6 -8.03 11.54 3.56
CA GLN A 6 -7.37 12.80 3.20
C GLN A 6 -5.90 12.63 2.81
N VAL A 7 -5.20 11.67 3.44
CA VAL A 7 -3.80 11.36 3.09
C VAL A 7 -3.71 10.89 1.64
N PHE A 8 -4.61 9.99 1.22
CA PHE A 8 -4.65 9.49 -0.17
C PHE A 8 -5.10 10.56 -1.17
N VAL A 9 -6.03 11.44 -0.79
CA VAL A 9 -6.42 12.59 -1.62
C VAL A 9 -5.23 13.52 -1.87
N LYS A 10 -4.48 13.85 -0.80
CA LYS A 10 -3.30 14.70 -0.89
C LYS A 10 -2.21 14.06 -1.73
N PHE A 11 -1.91 12.79 -1.47
CA PHE A 11 -0.99 11.98 -2.27
C PHE A 11 -1.37 12.00 -3.76
N GLY A 12 -2.62 11.65 -4.09
CA GLY A 12 -3.10 11.62 -5.48
C GLY A 12 -2.96 12.98 -6.19
N ARG A 13 -3.29 14.08 -5.49
CA ARG A 13 -3.15 15.45 -6.04
C ARG A 13 -1.68 15.81 -6.31
N ILE A 14 -0.78 15.49 -5.39
CA ILE A 14 0.66 15.74 -5.56
C ILE A 14 1.20 14.95 -6.76
N VAL A 15 0.88 13.66 -6.86
CA VAL A 15 1.32 12.82 -7.98
C VAL A 15 0.73 13.30 -9.31
N ALA A 16 -0.55 13.69 -9.34
CA ALA A 16 -1.19 14.23 -10.54
C ALA A 16 -0.52 15.53 -11.01
N LYS A 17 -0.24 16.46 -10.09
CA LYS A 17 0.45 17.73 -10.36
C LYS A 17 1.78 17.53 -11.08
N HIS A 18 2.53 16.49 -10.69
CA HIS A 18 3.85 16.19 -11.25
C HIS A 18 3.81 15.17 -12.41
N CYS A 19 2.66 14.65 -12.80
CA CYS A 19 2.57 13.64 -13.85
C CYS A 19 2.86 14.24 -15.24
N LEU A 20 3.70 13.57 -16.02
CA LEU A 20 4.02 13.98 -17.40
C LEU A 20 2.89 13.66 -18.39
N ASP A 21 2.07 12.65 -18.09
CA ASP A 21 0.95 12.23 -18.93
C ASP A 21 -0.36 12.87 -18.45
N LYS A 22 -0.95 13.73 -19.29
CA LYS A 22 -2.17 14.48 -18.96
C LYS A 22 -3.37 13.57 -18.69
N ARG A 23 -3.49 12.44 -19.39
CA ARG A 23 -4.61 11.52 -19.21
C ARG A 23 -4.51 10.84 -17.84
N CYS A 24 -3.34 10.32 -17.49
CA CYS A 24 -3.09 9.76 -16.17
C CYS A 24 -3.25 10.80 -15.05
N SER A 25 -2.80 12.04 -15.26
CA SER A 25 -3.03 13.14 -14.32
C SER A 25 -4.52 13.37 -14.06
N THR A 26 -5.34 13.49 -15.11
CA THR A 26 -6.78 13.74 -14.99
C THR A 26 -7.50 12.58 -14.32
N GLU A 27 -7.16 11.35 -14.69
CA GLU A 27 -7.73 10.13 -14.10
C GLU A 27 -7.43 10.05 -12.59
N LEU A 28 -6.17 10.32 -12.21
CA LEU A 28 -5.76 10.32 -10.82
C LEU A 28 -6.43 11.44 -10.00
N LEU A 29 -6.60 12.63 -10.59
CA LEU A 29 -7.32 13.73 -9.94
C LEU A 29 -8.79 13.37 -9.70
N CYS A 30 -9.46 12.79 -10.68
CA CYS A 30 -10.84 12.32 -10.56
C CYS A 30 -10.98 11.26 -9.44
N ALA A 31 -10.05 10.29 -9.39
CA ALA A 31 -10.03 9.29 -8.32
C ALA A 31 -9.83 9.92 -6.92
N ALA A 32 -8.99 10.95 -6.81
CA ALA A 32 -8.78 11.68 -5.57
C ALA A 32 -10.03 12.47 -5.14
N GLU A 33 -10.73 13.11 -6.07
CA GLU A 33 -11.99 13.83 -5.80
C GLU A 33 -13.12 12.88 -5.36
N GLN A 34 -13.22 11.72 -6.00
CA GLN A 34 -14.16 10.67 -5.59
C GLN A 34 -13.87 10.20 -4.16
N THR A 35 -12.59 9.97 -3.83
CA THR A 35 -12.15 9.58 -2.48
C THR A 35 -12.50 10.65 -1.44
N HIS A 36 -12.31 11.93 -1.78
CA HIS A 36 -12.68 13.04 -0.90
C HIS A 36 -14.19 13.06 -0.61
N THR A 37 -15.02 12.85 -1.64
CA THR A 37 -16.48 12.81 -1.52
C THR A 37 -16.92 11.66 -0.61
N ILE A 38 -16.39 10.46 -0.83
CA ILE A 38 -16.74 9.27 -0.03
C ILE A 38 -16.26 9.44 1.42
N SER A 39 -15.05 9.97 1.66
CA SER A 39 -14.58 10.25 3.03
C SER A 39 -15.51 11.22 3.78
N SER A 40 -16.03 12.22 3.07
CA SER A 40 -17.00 13.17 3.63
C SER A 40 -18.33 12.48 3.96
N GLN A 41 -18.83 11.61 3.07
CA GLN A 41 -20.03 10.80 3.34
C GLN A 41 -19.85 9.90 4.56
N LEU A 42 -18.73 9.19 4.67
CA LEU A 42 -18.43 8.31 5.81
C LEU A 42 -18.42 9.10 7.12
N SER A 43 -17.86 10.30 7.11
CA SER A 43 -17.83 11.19 8.28
C SER A 43 -19.23 11.59 8.73
N ILE A 44 -20.13 11.89 7.78
CA ILE A 44 -21.53 12.22 8.07
C ILE A 44 -22.26 10.99 8.64
N VAL A 45 -22.15 9.84 7.97
CA VAL A 45 -22.81 8.59 8.40
C VAL A 45 -22.32 8.15 9.78
N ALA A 46 -21.02 8.27 10.06
CA ALA A 46 -20.45 7.95 11.37
C ALA A 46 -21.01 8.85 12.49
N ARG A 47 -21.16 10.16 12.22
CA ARG A 47 -21.79 11.09 13.18
C ARG A 47 -23.26 10.75 13.41
N VAL A 48 -24.02 10.46 12.35
CA VAL A 48 -25.42 10.06 12.46
C VAL A 48 -25.56 8.77 13.28
N LYS A 49 -24.68 7.77 13.04
CA LYS A 49 -24.65 6.53 13.81
C LYS A 49 -24.37 6.75 15.29
N ALA A 50 -23.45 7.65 15.63
CA ALA A 50 -23.12 7.97 17.02
C ALA A 50 -24.34 8.49 17.80
N VAL A 51 -25.25 9.21 17.12
CA VAL A 51 -26.50 9.74 17.72
C VAL A 51 -27.65 8.72 17.65
N THR A 52 -27.57 7.72 16.76
CA THR A 52 -28.64 6.73 16.51
C THR A 52 -28.22 5.29 16.85
N ALA A 53 -27.45 5.13 17.94
CA ALA A 53 -26.66 3.94 18.27
C ALA A 53 -27.37 2.56 18.19
N ALA A 54 -28.70 2.50 18.29
CA ALA A 54 -29.50 1.27 18.18
C ALA A 54 -29.97 0.91 16.76
N SER A 55 -29.72 1.76 15.75
CA SER A 55 -30.22 1.54 14.39
C SER A 55 -29.35 0.55 13.59
N LYS A 56 -29.95 -0.60 13.23
CA LYS A 56 -29.33 -1.58 12.33
C LYS A 56 -29.04 -1.00 10.93
N SER A 57 -29.98 -0.22 10.38
CA SER A 57 -29.83 0.45 9.08
C SER A 57 -28.63 1.41 9.06
N SER A 58 -28.41 2.17 10.15
CA SER A 58 -27.24 3.05 10.27
C SER A 58 -25.91 2.29 10.27
N SER A 59 -25.90 1.06 10.78
CA SER A 59 -24.73 0.18 10.78
C SER A 59 -24.39 -0.35 9.39
N GLU A 60 -25.38 -0.76 8.61
CA GLU A 60 -25.20 -1.23 7.23
C GLU A 60 -24.68 -0.11 6.33
N LEU A 61 -25.22 1.11 6.47
CA LEU A 61 -24.74 2.28 5.72
C LEU A 61 -23.29 2.62 6.04
N LEU A 62 -22.86 2.50 7.31
CA LEU A 62 -21.48 2.74 7.71
C LEU A 62 -20.52 1.73 7.05
N VAL A 63 -20.87 0.44 7.05
CA VAL A 63 -20.04 -0.61 6.44
C VAL A 63 -19.93 -0.40 4.94
N SER A 64 -21.04 -0.11 4.26
CA SER A 64 -21.04 0.19 2.82
C SER A 64 -20.16 1.39 2.48
N ASN A 65 -20.26 2.48 3.27
CA ASN A 65 -19.46 3.67 3.02
C ASN A 65 -17.95 3.43 3.28
N ALA A 66 -17.61 2.62 4.29
CA ALA A 66 -16.23 2.22 4.55
C ALA A 66 -15.65 1.34 3.42
N GLN A 67 -16.43 0.38 2.89
CA GLN A 67 -16.02 -0.42 1.74
C GLN A 67 -15.81 0.45 0.49
N ASN A 68 -16.72 1.39 0.23
CA ASN A 68 -16.59 2.34 -0.87
C ASN A 68 -15.31 3.19 -0.74
N LEU A 69 -14.97 3.61 0.48
CA LEU A 69 -13.74 4.36 0.74
C LEU A 69 -12.50 3.53 0.41
N ILE A 70 -12.45 2.27 0.84
CA ILE A 70 -11.33 1.35 0.53
C ILE A 70 -11.18 1.17 -0.98
N GLN A 71 -12.29 0.98 -1.70
CA GLN A 71 -12.26 0.84 -3.17
C GLN A 71 -11.78 2.13 -3.86
N ALA A 72 -12.23 3.29 -3.39
CA ALA A 72 -11.79 4.58 -3.92
C ALA A 72 -10.29 4.82 -3.67
N VAL A 73 -9.79 4.49 -2.47
CA VAL A 73 -8.36 4.55 -2.15
C VAL A 73 -7.54 3.60 -3.04
N LEU A 74 -8.00 2.36 -3.24
CA LEU A 74 -7.33 1.42 -4.14
C LEU A 74 -7.29 1.95 -5.58
N HIS A 75 -8.35 2.62 -6.02
CA HIS A 75 -8.38 3.26 -7.34
C HIS A 75 -7.36 4.39 -7.46
N VAL A 76 -7.22 5.25 -6.43
CA VAL A 76 -6.16 6.28 -6.37
C VAL A 76 -4.78 5.66 -6.49
N LEU A 77 -4.51 4.57 -5.76
CA LEU A 77 -3.20 3.89 -5.80
C LEU A 77 -2.91 3.32 -7.20
N LYS A 78 -3.88 2.66 -7.84
CA LYS A 78 -3.73 2.13 -9.20
C LYS A 78 -3.53 3.23 -10.25
N ALA A 79 -4.28 4.33 -10.16
CA ALA A 79 -4.10 5.47 -11.05
C ALA A 79 -2.72 6.14 -10.83
N ALA A 80 -2.24 6.18 -9.58
CA ALA A 80 -0.91 6.67 -9.26
C ALA A 80 0.20 5.75 -9.81
N GLU A 81 0.03 4.42 -9.75
CA GLU A 81 0.94 3.46 -10.40
C GLU A 81 1.06 3.73 -11.91
N ALA A 82 -0.07 3.94 -12.59
CA ALA A 82 -0.09 4.29 -14.00
C ALA A 82 0.64 5.61 -14.28
N ALA A 83 0.38 6.66 -13.49
CA ALA A 83 1.07 7.95 -13.58
C ALA A 83 2.60 7.81 -13.37
N CYS A 84 3.02 7.00 -12.40
CA CYS A 84 4.43 6.75 -12.11
C CYS A 84 5.15 6.05 -13.27
N ILE A 85 4.50 5.10 -13.94
CA ILE A 85 5.04 4.42 -15.13
C ILE A 85 5.27 5.43 -16.26
N LYS A 86 4.32 6.36 -16.48
CA LYS A 86 4.46 7.43 -17.49
C LYS A 86 5.55 8.45 -17.16
N GLY A 87 5.88 8.57 -15.88
CA GLY A 87 6.94 9.43 -15.37
C GLY A 87 6.42 10.69 -14.70
N LEU A 88 7.19 11.15 -13.72
CA LEU A 88 6.90 12.34 -12.93
C LEU A 88 8.00 13.38 -13.12
N GLN A 89 7.61 14.66 -13.13
CA GLN A 89 8.52 15.80 -13.06
C GLN A 89 9.24 15.81 -11.71
N LYS A 90 10.44 16.37 -11.66
CA LYS A 90 11.17 16.54 -10.41
C LYS A 90 10.58 17.74 -9.66
N PRO A 91 10.06 17.55 -8.43
CA PRO A 91 9.54 18.66 -7.63
C PRO A 91 10.65 19.63 -7.20
N PRO A 92 10.29 20.85 -6.75
CA PRO A 92 11.21 21.75 -6.05
C PRO A 92 11.78 21.09 -4.78
N SER A 93 13.03 21.38 -4.45
CA SER A 93 13.72 20.83 -3.27
C SER A 93 13.08 21.31 -1.95
N ASP A 94 13.02 20.41 -0.95
CA ASP A 94 12.59 20.67 0.43
C ASP A 94 11.06 20.81 0.64
N SER A 95 10.29 20.00 -0.08
CA SER A 95 8.82 19.96 0.01
C SER A 95 8.32 18.53 0.24
N GLU A 96 7.16 18.38 0.88
CA GLU A 96 6.41 17.12 0.93
C GLU A 96 6.18 16.51 -0.46
N GLU A 97 6.14 17.35 -1.51
CA GLU A 97 6.06 16.90 -2.89
C GLU A 97 7.28 16.08 -3.33
N GLU A 98 8.47 16.40 -2.80
CA GLU A 98 9.71 15.65 -3.05
C GLU A 98 9.66 14.27 -2.42
N GLU A 99 9.16 14.14 -1.19
CA GLU A 99 9.01 12.84 -0.51
C GLU A 99 8.06 11.91 -1.28
N VAL A 100 6.91 12.44 -1.73
CA VAL A 100 5.94 11.71 -2.56
C VAL A 100 6.58 11.27 -3.89
N ALA A 101 7.30 12.17 -4.56
CA ALA A 101 7.98 11.84 -5.81
C ALA A 101 9.10 10.81 -5.61
N ALA A 102 9.83 10.86 -4.50
CA ALA A 102 10.86 9.90 -4.14
C ALA A 102 10.25 8.52 -3.88
N PHE A 103 9.14 8.44 -3.14
CA PHE A 103 8.38 7.21 -2.91
C PHE A 103 7.90 6.58 -4.23
N CYS A 104 7.25 7.37 -5.09
CA CYS A 104 6.80 6.94 -6.42
C CYS A 104 7.97 6.46 -7.31
N THR A 105 9.10 7.16 -7.27
CA THR A 105 10.31 6.79 -8.01
C THR A 105 10.92 5.49 -7.47
N HIS A 106 10.88 5.28 -6.16
CA HIS A 106 11.34 4.06 -5.52
C HIS A 106 10.48 2.87 -5.96
N TRP A 107 9.15 2.97 -5.89
CA TRP A 107 8.24 1.93 -6.40
C TRP A 107 8.53 1.61 -7.88
N ARG A 108 8.66 2.64 -8.73
CA ARG A 108 8.94 2.43 -10.16
C ARG A 108 10.26 1.68 -10.38
N LYS A 109 11.31 2.00 -9.62
CA LYS A 109 12.59 1.27 -9.67
C LYS A 109 12.40 -0.19 -9.28
N THR A 110 11.68 -0.46 -8.19
CA THR A 110 11.37 -1.83 -7.73
C THR A 110 10.60 -2.60 -8.80
N LEU A 111 9.63 -1.98 -9.45
CA LEU A 111 8.86 -2.56 -10.55
C LEU A 111 9.75 -2.92 -11.76
N LEU A 112 10.65 -2.01 -12.16
CA LEU A 112 11.56 -2.27 -13.27
C LEU A 112 12.54 -3.41 -12.97
N TRP A 113 13.06 -3.47 -11.74
CA TRP A 113 13.89 -4.58 -11.28
C TRP A 113 13.13 -5.90 -11.28
N HIS A 114 11.88 -5.91 -10.81
CA HIS A 114 11.02 -7.09 -10.85
C HIS A 114 10.84 -7.60 -12.28
N ARG A 115 10.45 -6.71 -13.20
CA ARG A 115 10.24 -7.05 -14.62
C ARG A 115 11.53 -7.53 -15.30
N ALA A 116 12.67 -6.90 -15.01
CA ALA A 116 13.96 -7.34 -15.52
C ALA A 116 14.30 -8.76 -15.02
N LYS A 117 14.08 -9.03 -13.73
CA LYS A 117 14.28 -10.37 -13.17
C LYS A 117 13.37 -11.41 -13.80
N GLU A 118 12.09 -11.10 -14.01
CA GLU A 118 11.15 -12.01 -14.67
C GLU A 118 11.50 -12.23 -16.15
N SER A 119 12.04 -11.22 -16.84
CA SER A 119 12.47 -11.37 -18.24
C SER A 119 13.64 -12.34 -18.42
N LEU A 120 14.47 -12.49 -17.37
CA LEU A 120 15.57 -13.44 -17.31
C LEU A 120 15.12 -14.86 -16.91
N ASN A 121 13.83 -15.05 -16.59
CA ASN A 121 13.31 -16.36 -16.24
C ASN A 121 13.28 -17.27 -17.48
N SER A 122 14.00 -18.40 -17.40
CA SER A 122 14.03 -19.42 -18.44
C SER A 122 12.97 -20.52 -18.26
N ASP A 123 12.30 -20.58 -17.10
CA ASP A 123 11.28 -21.59 -16.80
C ASP A 123 10.09 -21.48 -17.77
N ARG A 124 9.71 -22.61 -18.37
CA ARG A 124 8.60 -22.72 -19.32
C ARG A 124 7.52 -23.67 -18.78
N ASP A 125 6.27 -23.40 -19.13
CA ASP A 125 5.19 -24.35 -18.91
C ASP A 125 5.11 -25.41 -20.02
N GLU A 126 4.15 -26.33 -19.90
CA GLU A 126 3.89 -27.41 -20.86
C GLU A 126 3.57 -26.88 -22.28
N LEU A 127 3.20 -25.60 -22.40
CA LEU A 127 2.92 -24.93 -23.68
C LEU A 127 4.12 -24.13 -24.20
N GLY A 128 5.27 -24.18 -23.52
CA GLY A 128 6.49 -23.44 -23.88
C GLY A 128 6.45 -21.94 -23.53
N LEU A 129 5.41 -21.47 -22.82
CA LEU A 129 5.29 -20.08 -22.39
C LEU A 129 6.16 -19.85 -21.15
N ARG A 130 6.76 -18.66 -21.02
CA ARG A 130 7.54 -18.34 -19.81
C ARG A 130 6.61 -18.37 -18.61
N LYS A 131 6.96 -19.15 -17.58
CA LYS A 131 6.26 -19.07 -16.30
C LYS A 131 6.54 -17.72 -15.68
N THR A 132 5.49 -16.94 -15.42
CA THR A 132 5.58 -15.85 -14.46
C THR A 132 5.62 -16.50 -13.08
N GLN A 133 6.57 -16.10 -12.23
CA GLN A 133 6.66 -16.71 -10.90
C GLN A 133 5.38 -16.39 -10.11
N THR A 134 5.03 -17.22 -9.13
CA THR A 134 3.91 -16.96 -8.20
C THR A 134 4.09 -15.70 -7.34
N ARG A 135 5.21 -14.99 -7.48
CA ARG A 135 5.49 -13.78 -6.71
C ARG A 135 4.68 -12.62 -7.30
N ALA A 136 3.83 -12.02 -6.48
CA ALA A 136 3.00 -10.90 -6.90
C ALA A 136 3.85 -9.71 -7.40
N GLU A 137 3.38 -9.06 -8.48
CA GLU A 137 3.99 -7.83 -9.01
C GLU A 137 3.99 -6.75 -7.91
N PRO A 138 5.08 -5.96 -7.79
CA PRO A 138 5.14 -4.90 -6.79
C PRO A 138 4.09 -3.83 -7.08
N THR A 139 3.20 -3.59 -6.12
CA THR A 139 2.17 -2.54 -6.15
C THR A 139 2.46 -1.47 -5.10
N LEU A 140 1.98 -0.25 -5.30
CA LEU A 140 2.01 0.80 -4.28
C LEU A 140 1.23 0.35 -3.04
N THR A 141 0.13 -0.38 -3.24
CA THR A 141 -0.67 -0.95 -2.14
C THR A 141 0.16 -1.88 -1.25
N ALA A 142 0.97 -2.76 -1.83
CA ALA A 142 1.84 -3.66 -1.07
C ALA A 142 2.94 -2.89 -0.30
N MET A 143 3.56 -1.88 -0.94
CA MET A 143 4.61 -1.07 -0.29
C MET A 143 4.09 -0.25 0.89
N VAL A 144 2.86 0.26 0.82
CA VAL A 144 2.22 0.97 1.94
C VAL A 144 2.01 0.03 3.13
N GLN A 145 1.67 -1.24 2.91
CA GLN A 145 1.46 -2.22 3.98
C GLN A 145 2.77 -2.68 4.63
N GLU A 146 3.85 -2.83 3.85
CA GLU A 146 5.18 -3.24 4.35
C GLU A 146 5.86 -2.18 5.24
N GLN A 147 5.49 -0.90 5.14
CA GLN A 147 6.02 0.17 5.99
C GLN A 147 5.35 0.24 7.39
N SER A 148 4.27 -0.51 7.63
CA SER A 148 3.73 -0.64 8.99
C SER A 148 4.69 -1.49 9.85
N PRO A 149 5.06 -1.07 11.08
CA PRO A 149 5.99 -1.84 11.90
C PRO A 149 5.36 -3.17 12.30
N GLN A 150 5.63 -4.20 11.50
CA GLN A 150 5.51 -5.59 11.91
C GLN A 150 6.50 -5.82 13.05
N THR A 151 5.99 -5.80 14.28
CA THR A 151 6.67 -6.35 15.46
C THR A 151 7.09 -7.78 15.17
N LYS A 152 8.35 -7.97 14.75
CA LYS A 152 9.01 -9.27 14.71
C LYS A 152 9.29 -9.72 16.14
N TYR A 153 8.29 -10.24 16.83
CA TYR A 153 8.53 -11.08 18.01
C TYR A 153 8.85 -12.50 17.52
N THR A 154 10.14 -12.82 17.51
CA THR A 154 10.59 -14.23 17.52
C THR A 154 11.06 -14.53 18.94
N PRO A 155 10.42 -15.45 19.69
CA PRO A 155 10.96 -15.90 20.95
C PRO A 155 12.17 -16.80 20.64
N LYS A 156 13.38 -16.29 20.91
CA LYS A 156 14.58 -17.12 20.95
C LYS A 156 14.53 -17.97 22.22
N HIS A 157 14.20 -19.24 22.11
CA HIS A 157 14.49 -20.21 23.16
C HIS A 157 16.01 -20.37 23.32
N PRO A 158 16.57 -20.25 24.54
CA PRO A 158 17.96 -20.60 24.79
C PRO A 158 18.12 -22.12 24.86
N LYS A 159 19.14 -22.65 24.18
CA LYS A 159 19.55 -24.07 24.27
C LYS A 159 20.08 -24.37 25.70
N PRO A 160 19.82 -25.56 26.26
CA PRO A 160 20.37 -25.92 27.55
C PRO A 160 21.87 -26.21 27.44
N ILE A 161 22.62 -25.65 28.39
CA ILE A 161 24.05 -25.84 28.59
C ILE A 161 24.30 -27.30 29.00
N LYS A 162 25.20 -27.98 28.29
CA LYS A 162 25.69 -29.33 28.63
C LYS A 162 26.45 -29.25 29.95
N GLY A 163 25.90 -29.85 31.01
CA GLY A 163 26.61 -30.10 32.26
C GLY A 163 27.72 -31.14 32.03
N HIS A 164 28.95 -30.76 32.36
CA HIS A 164 30.11 -31.64 32.40
C HIS A 164 30.03 -32.55 33.62
N THR A 165 30.28 -33.84 33.39
CA THR A 165 30.60 -34.86 34.40
C THR A 165 31.85 -34.46 35.17
N ILE A 166 31.77 -34.41 36.50
CA ILE A 166 32.92 -34.65 37.37
C ILE A 166 32.52 -35.72 38.38
N MET A 167 33.09 -36.91 38.21
CA MET A 167 33.18 -37.91 39.27
C MET A 167 34.07 -37.37 40.39
N VAL A 168 33.65 -37.53 41.63
CA VAL A 168 34.58 -37.71 42.76
C VAL A 168 34.08 -38.90 43.58
N SER A 169 35.02 -39.82 43.79
CA SER A 169 34.87 -41.13 44.41
C SER A 169 34.73 -41.10 45.94
N ARG A 170 33.93 -42.06 46.43
CA ARG A 170 34.04 -42.87 47.67
C ARG A 170 34.36 -42.20 49.02
N LEU A 171 33.49 -42.48 49.98
CA LEU A 171 33.80 -43.44 51.05
C LEU A 171 32.90 -44.66 50.88
#